data_AF-A0A356IYU1-F1
#
_entry.id   AF-A0A356IYU1-F1
#
_cell.length_a   1.000
_cell.length_b   1.000
_cell.length_c   1.000
_cell.angle_alpha   90.00
_cell.angle_beta   90.00
_cell.angle_gamma   90.00
#
_symmetry.space_group_name_H-M   'P 1'
#
loop_
_entity.id
_entity.type
_entity.pdbx_description
1 polymer ?
#
loop_
_entity_poly.entity_id
_entity_poly.type
_entity_poly.pdbx_seq_one_letter_code
_entity_poly.pdbx_strand_id
1 'polypeptide(L)' 'MSDAKLRAILRWIHIVLGLVIMCYVYSPWATKTSFQIFIKFIVLPFIALTGAWIWKFSLFNKLFRKKH' A
#
# COMPACT_ATOMS: atom_id res chain seq x y z
N MET A 1 3.73 17.62 -9.38
CA MET A 1 2.53 17.48 -8.51
C MET A 1 2.78 18.20 -7.19
N SER A 2 1.78 18.85 -6.59
CA SER A 2 1.91 19.38 -5.22
C SER A 2 2.03 18.24 -4.21
N ASP A 3 2.89 18.36 -3.21
CA ASP A 3 3.10 17.33 -2.17
C ASP A 3 1.79 16.93 -1.46
N ALA A 4 0.85 17.88 -1.30
CA ALA A 4 -0.48 17.61 -0.73
C ALA A 4 -1.30 16.60 -1.55
N LYS A 5 -1.28 16.73 -2.87
CA LYS A 5 -1.94 15.78 -3.79
C LYS A 5 -1.28 14.40 -3.73
N LEU A 6 0.05 14.33 -3.68
CA LEU A 6 0.77 13.06 -3.57
C LEU A 6 0.44 12.31 -2.27
N ARG A 7 0.41 13.02 -1.13
CA ARG A 7 -0.02 12.44 0.15
C ARG A 7 -1.45 11.92 0.12
N ALA A 8 -2.37 12.64 -0.52
CA ALA A 8 -3.75 12.20 -0.66
C ALA A 8 -3.87 10.91 -1.47
N ILE A 9 -3.14 10.80 -2.59
CA ILE A 9 -3.10 9.61 -3.43
C ILE A 9 -2.54 8.41 -2.65
N LEU A 10 -1.39 8.58 -1.98
CA LEU A 10 -0.78 7.52 -1.17
C LEU A 10 -1.73 7.02 -0.07
N ARG A 11 -2.44 7.93 0.60
CA ARG A 11 -3.43 7.58 1.63
C ARG A 11 -4.58 6.75 1.04
N TRP A 12 -5.14 7.16 -0.09
CA TRP A 12 -6.21 6.41 -0.75
C TRP A 12 -5.76 5.03 -1.21
N ILE A 13 -4.55 4.91 -1.78
CA ILE A 13 -3.96 3.60 -2.13
C ILE A 13 -3.84 2.71 -0.89
N HIS A 14 -3.32 3.25 0.21
CA HIS A 14 -3.15 2.50 1.46
C HIS A 14 -4.49 2.02 2.03
N ILE A 15 -5.52 2.87 2.02
CA ILE A 15 -6.88 2.53 2.46
C ILE A 15 -7.47 1.43 1.57
N VAL A 16 -7.34 1.52 0.25
CA VAL A 16 -7.85 0.49 -0.68
C VAL A 16 -7.14 -0.84 -0.45
N LEU A 17 -5.82 -0.84 -0.27
CA LEU A 17 -5.08 -2.07 0.05
C LEU A 17 -5.52 -2.66 1.39
N GLY A 18 -5.76 -1.83 2.41
CA GLY A 18 -6.30 -2.25 3.70
C GLY A 18 -7.69 -2.87 3.57
N LEU A 19 -8.54 -2.28 2.72
CA LEU A 19 -9.86 -2.81 2.40
C LEU A 19 -9.78 -4.19 1.72
N VAL A 20 -8.83 -4.38 0.79
CA VAL A 20 -8.59 -5.67 0.13
C VAL A 20 -8.18 -6.75 1.15
N ILE A 21 -7.35 -6.40 2.13
CA ILE A 21 -6.97 -7.32 3.22
C ILE A 21 -8.18 -7.63 4.10
N MET A 22 -9.00 -6.63 4.44
CA MET A 22 -10.25 -6.84 5.17
C MET A 22 -11.17 -7.81 4.42
N CYS A 23 -11.39 -7.59 3.12
CA CYS A 23 -12.13 -8.53 2.29
C CYS A 23 -11.51 -9.93 2.30
N TYR A 24 -10.19 -10.06 2.28
CA TYR A 24 -9.54 -11.37 2.39
C TYR A 24 -9.80 -12.07 3.73
N VAL A 25 -9.75 -11.34 4.85
CA VAL A 25 -9.93 -11.92 6.20
C VAL A 25 -11.38 -12.36 6.42
N TYR A 26 -12.36 -11.59 5.91
CA TYR A 26 -13.78 -11.84 6.16
C TYR A 26 -14.49 -12.58 5.02
N SER A 27 -13.85 -12.81 3.87
CA SER A 27 -14.42 -13.54 2.73
C SER A 27 -13.97 -15.01 2.70
N PRO A 28 -14.81 -15.94 2.21
CA PRO A 28 -14.40 -17.32 1.93
C PRO A 28 -13.26 -17.44 0.90
N TRP A 29 -12.86 -16.34 0.24
CA TRP A 29 -11.70 -16.30 -0.66
C TRP A 29 -10.38 -16.66 0.01
N ALA A 30 -10.29 -16.59 1.34
CA ALA A 30 -9.15 -17.11 2.10
C ALA A 30 -8.87 -18.60 1.81
N THR A 31 -9.88 -19.37 1.35
CA THR A 31 -9.71 -20.79 0.99
C THR A 31 -9.01 -21.02 -0.36
N LYS A 32 -8.90 -19.99 -1.21
CA LYS A 32 -8.27 -20.12 -2.53
C LYS A 32 -6.76 -19.85 -2.42
N THR A 33 -5.95 -20.87 -2.71
CA THR A 33 -4.47 -20.79 -2.64
C THR A 33 -3.90 -19.64 -3.49
N SER A 34 -4.44 -19.41 -4.70
CA SER A 34 -4.02 -18.31 -5.57
C SER A 34 -4.23 -16.94 -4.91
N PHE A 35 -5.35 -16.75 -4.23
CA PHE A 35 -5.68 -15.50 -3.55
C PHE A 35 -4.83 -15.31 -2.29
N GLN A 36 -4.54 -16.38 -1.54
CA GLN A 36 -3.61 -16.31 -0.41
C GLN A 36 -2.20 -15.87 -0.85
N ILE A 37 -1.69 -16.44 -1.95
CA ILE A 37 -0.36 -16.09 -2.49
C ILE A 37 -0.37 -14.61 -2.91
N PHE A 38 -1.41 -14.17 -3.62
CA PHE A 38 -1.58 -12.77 -4.02
C PHE A 38 -1.56 -11.83 -2.81
N ILE A 39 -2.33 -12.12 -1.75
CA ILE A 39 -2.37 -11.29 -0.55
C ILE A 39 -1.01 -11.25 0.15
N LYS A 40 -0.38 -12.42 0.34
CA LYS A 40 0.86 -12.53 1.11
C LYS A 40 2.07 -11.89 0.41
N PHE A 41 2.19 -12.08 -0.91
CA PHE A 41 3.37 -11.67 -1.66
C PHE A 41 3.21 -10.37 -2.43
N ILE A 42 1.98 -9.87 -2.61
CA ILE A 42 1.72 -8.61 -3.31
C ILE A 42 1.07 -7.62 -2.35
N VAL A 43 -0.10 -7.93 -1.80
CA VAL A 43 -0.86 -6.92 -1.04
C VAL A 43 -0.18 -6.53 0.28
N LEU A 44 0.33 -7.50 1.04
CA LEU A 44 1.06 -7.25 2.30
C LEU A 44 2.33 -6.41 2.12
N PRO A 45 3.26 -6.70 1.19
CA PRO A 45 4.40 -5.84 1.00
C PRO A 45 4.01 -4.45 0.49
N PHE A 46 3.02 -4.34 -0.40
CA PHE A 46 2.56 -3.03 -0.90
C PHE A 46 1.90 -2.17 0.19
N ILE A 47 1.07 -2.75 1.06
CA ILE A 47 0.47 -1.98 2.16
C ILE A 47 1.54 -1.54 3.17
N ALA A 48 2.54 -2.38 3.44
CA ALA A 48 3.66 -2.04 4.30
C ALA A 48 4.51 -0.91 3.70
N LEU A 49 4.83 -0.99 2.40
CA LEU A 49 5.57 0.06 1.68
C LEU A 49 4.82 1.39 1.67
N THR A 50 3.53 1.37 1.36
CA THR A 50 2.70 2.59 1.36
C THR A 50 2.54 3.18 2.75
N GLY A 51 2.38 2.35 3.78
CA GLY A 51 2.35 2.78 5.19
C GLY A 51 3.68 3.42 5.63
N ALA A 52 4.81 2.77 5.31
CA ALA A 52 6.14 3.29 5.61
C ALA A 52 6.43 4.61 4.87
N TRP A 53 5.98 4.73 3.62
CA TRP A 53 6.11 5.97 2.84
C TRP A 53 5.28 7.09 3.47
N ILE A 54 4.03 6.82 3.87
CA ILE A 54 3.18 7.82 4.54
C ILE A 54 3.83 8.29 5.85
N TRP A 55 4.36 7.36 6.65
CA TRP A 55 5.02 7.66 7.92
C TRP A 55 6.27 8.53 7.74
N LYS A 56 7.11 8.23 6.74
CA LYS A 56 8.34 8.97 6.45
C LYS A 56 8.30 9.67 5.09
N PHE A 57 7.22 10.43 4.84
CA PHE A 57 7.00 11.09 3.55
C PHE A 57 8.17 11.98 3.11
N SER A 58 8.74 12.78 4.03
CA SER A 58 9.86 13.67 3.71
C SER A 58 11.14 12.92 3.31
N LEU A 59 11.45 11.78 3.96
CA LEU A 59 12.64 10.99 3.68
C LEU A 59 12.52 10.27 2.33
N PHE A 60 11.39 9.61 2.09
CA PHE A 60 11.12 8.91 0.85
C PHE A 60 11.03 9.89 -0.34
N ASN A 61 10.32 11.01 -0.18
CA ASN A 61 10.21 11.98 -1.26
C ASN A 61 11.56 12.65 -1.56
N LYS A 62 12.45 12.82 -0.56
CA LYS A 62 13.83 13.26 -0.80
C LYS A 62 14.66 12.21 -1.58
N LEU A 63 14.50 10.92 -1.29
CA LEU A 63 15.16 9.84 -2.04
C LEU A 63 14.73 9.83 -3.52
N PHE A 64 13.43 9.97 -3.79
CA PHE A 64 12.91 10.04 -5.15
C PHE A 64 13.23 11.36 -5.87
N ARG A 65 13.45 12.46 -5.11
CA ARG A 65 13.81 13.77 -5.67
C ARG A 65 15.31 13.94 -5.91
N LYS A 66 16.17 13.01 -5.47
CA LYS A 66 17.64 13.09 -5.62
C LYS A 66 18.17 12.46 -6.91
N LYS A 67 17.30 12.04 -7.84
CA LYS A 67 17.70 11.35 -9.08
C LYS A 67 17.16 11.99 -10.37
N HIS A 68 16.99 13.31 -10.38
CA HIS A 68 16.86 14.09 -11.62
C HIS A 68 17.60 15.41 -11.47
#